data_AF-A0A2N3D1I1-F1
#
_entry.id   AF-A0A2N3D1I1-F1
#
_cell.length_a   1.000
_cell.length_b   1.000
_cell.length_c   1.000
_cell.angle_alpha   90.00
_cell.angle_beta   90.00
_cell.angle_gamma   90.00
#
_symmetry.space_group_name_H-M   'P 1'
#
loop_
_entity.id
_entity.type
_entity.pdbx_description
1 polymer ?
#
loop_
_entity_poly.entity_id
_entity_poly.type
_entity_poly.pdbx_seq_one_letter_code
_entity_poly.pdbx_strand_id
1 'polypeptide(L)' 'MRAFADLLDRLIYTRSRNAKLRLIGDYLRATPDPDRGWALAALTGGIDLSAVKPATIRA' A
#
# COMPACT_ATOMS: atom_id res chain seq x y z
N MET A 1 -8.96 7.06 2.38
CA MET A 1 -7.76 7.44 1.60
C MET A 1 -6.57 7.96 2.42
N ARG A 2 -6.74 8.70 3.53
CA ARG A 2 -5.57 9.13 4.35
C ARG A 2 -4.73 7.96 4.88
N ALA A 3 -5.39 6.93 5.39
CA ALA A 3 -4.73 5.71 5.87
C ALA A 3 -3.90 5.00 4.79
N PHE A 4 -4.29 5.13 3.51
CA PHE A 4 -3.52 4.56 2.40
C PHE A 4 -2.23 5.36 2.16
N ALA A 5 -2.30 6.69 2.20
CA ALA A 5 -1.10 7.54 2.12
C ALA A 5 -0.14 7.23 3.28
N ASP A 6 -0.67 7.11 4.50
CA ASP A 6 0.13 6.75 5.68
C ASP A 6 0.78 5.35 5.53
N LEU A 7 0.08 4.39 4.90
CA LEU A 7 0.67 3.10 4.55
C LEU A 7 1.84 3.28 3.59
N LEU A 8 1.68 4.05 2.53
CA LEU A 8 2.72 4.29 1.53
C LEU A 8 3.98 4.91 2.15
N ASP A 9 3.82 5.94 2.99
CA ASP A 9 4.92 6.56 3.71
C ASP A 9 5.68 5.52 4.55
N ARG A 10 4.95 4.70 5.31
CA ARG A 10 5.56 3.64 6.11
C ARG A 10 6.27 2.59 5.25
N LEU A 11 5.73 2.24 4.09
CA LEU A 11 6.34 1.29 3.16
C LEU A 11 7.64 1.83 2.56
N ILE A 12 7.70 3.13 2.23
CA ILE A 12 8.90 3.80 1.70
C ILE A 12 10.06 3.72 2.71
N TYR A 13 9.79 3.97 3.99
CA TYR A 13 10.82 3.97 5.03
C TYR A 13 11.13 2.59 5.63
N THR A 14 10.38 1.55 5.27
CA THR A 14 10.56 0.19 5.81
C THR A 14 11.42 -0.66 4.87
N ARG A 15 12.63 -1.05 5.29
CA ARG A 15 13.51 -1.92 4.48
C ARG A 15 13.21 -3.42 4.59
N SER A 16 12.68 -3.88 5.71
CA SER A 16 12.41 -5.31 5.92
C SER A 16 11.20 -5.76 5.11
N ARG A 17 11.40 -6.76 4.24
CA ARG A 17 10.32 -7.35 3.44
C ARG A 17 9.17 -7.87 4.29
N ASN A 18 9.46 -8.59 5.38
CA ASN A 18 8.42 -9.10 6.27
C ASN A 18 7.67 -7.98 7.00
N ALA A 19 8.36 -6.90 7.35
CA ALA A 19 7.72 -5.73 7.94
C ALA A 19 6.77 -5.05 6.95
N LYS A 20 7.16 -4.90 5.67
CA LYS A 20 6.28 -4.40 4.60
C LYS A 20 5.02 -5.27 4.45
N LEU A 21 5.18 -6.59 4.40
CA LEU A 21 4.06 -7.52 4.28
C LEU A 21 3.08 -7.39 5.45
N ARG A 22 3.60 -7.24 6.67
CA ARG A 22 2.78 -6.99 7.86
C ARG A 22 2.00 -5.69 7.75
N LEU A 23 2.65 -4.59 7.36
CA LEU A 23 1.99 -3.29 7.16
C LEU A 23 0.84 -3.35 6.15
N ILE A 24 1.08 -4.01 5.01
CA ILE A 24 0.06 -4.19 3.97
C ILE A 24 -1.10 -5.04 4.52
N GLY A 25 -0.80 -6.16 5.17
CA GLY A 25 -1.81 -7.05 5.74
C GLY A 25 -2.67 -6.36 6.80
N ASP A 26 -2.05 -5.57 7.68
CA ASP A 26 -2.75 -4.84 8.74
C ASP A 26 -3.67 -3.77 8.14
N TYR A 27 -3.19 -3.02 7.14
CA TYR A 27 -4.02 -2.05 6.42
C TYR A 27 -5.23 -2.71 5.74
N LEU A 28 -5.02 -3.83 5.03
CA LEU A 28 -6.09 -4.52 4.31
C LEU A 28 -7.15 -5.11 5.25
N ARG A 29 -6.77 -5.56 6.46
CA ARG A 29 -7.74 -6.04 7.46
C ARG A 29 -8.55 -4.90 8.07
N ALA A 30 -7.91 -3.76 8.36
CA ALA A 30 -8.56 -2.64 9.04
C ALA A 30 -9.40 -1.75 8.10
N THR A 31 -9.09 -1.74 6.81
CA THR A 31 -9.75 -0.83 5.85
C THR A 31 -11.03 -1.46 5.29
N PRO A 32 -12.19 -0.80 5.38
CA PRO A 32 -13.42 -1.26 4.74
C PRO A 32 -13.43 -0.99 3.22
N ASP A 33 -14.34 -1.64 2.49
CA ASP A 33 -14.60 -1.30 1.10
C ASP A 33 -15.35 0.05 1.01
N PRO A 34 -15.12 0.88 -0.03
CA PRO A 34 -14.36 0.58 -1.25
C PRO A 34 -12.86 0.89 -1.18
N ASP A 35 -12.40 1.60 -0.15
CA ASP A 35 -11.00 2.09 -0.02
C ASP A 35 -9.99 0.95 -0.06
N ARG A 36 -10.33 -0.21 0.51
CA ARG A 36 -9.52 -1.42 0.44
C ARG A 36 -9.33 -1.94 -0.98
N GLY A 37 -10.40 -1.98 -1.78
CA GLY A 37 -10.34 -2.42 -3.18
C GLY A 37 -9.46 -1.53 -4.04
N TRP A 38 -9.60 -0.21 -3.89
CA TRP A 38 -8.75 0.77 -4.57
C TRP A 38 -7.28 0.62 -4.18
N ALA A 39 -6.97 0.46 -2.89
CA ALA A 39 -5.62 0.25 -2.42
C ALA A 39 -5.02 -1.06 -2.94
N LEU A 40 -5.78 -2.14 -2.97
CA LEU A 40 -5.33 -3.42 -3.52
C LEU A 40 -4.98 -3.28 -5.00
N ALA A 41 -5.85 -2.66 -5.80
CA ALA A 41 -5.59 -2.42 -7.21
C ALA A 41 -4.33 -1.55 -7.43
N ALA A 42 -4.11 -0.54 -6.59
CA ALA A 42 -2.92 0.30 -6.65
C ALA A 42 -1.63 -0.48 -6.34
N LEU A 43 -1.65 -1.33 -5.31
CA LEU A 43 -0.48 -2.12 -4.90
C LEU A 43 -0.11 -3.19 -5.94
N THR A 44 -1.10 -3.78 -6.61
CA THR A 44 -0.90 -4.82 -7.63
C THR A 44 -0.68 -4.26 -9.03
N GLY A 45 -0.90 -2.96 -9.25
CA GLY A 45 -0.78 -2.32 -10.56
C GLY A 45 -2.01 -2.53 -11.46
N GLY A 46 -3.15 -2.86 -10.87
CA GLY A 46 -4.45 -2.86 -11.57
C GLY A 46 -5.00 -1.46 -11.82
N ILE A 47 -4.44 -0.43 -11.18
CA ILE A 47 -4.67 0.99 -11.50
C ILE A 47 -3.34 1.74 -11.45
N ASP A 48 -3.18 2.73 -12.33
CA ASP A 48 -2.03 3.62 -12.31
C ASP A 48 -2.34 4.80 -11.38
N LEU A 49 -1.62 4.86 -10.26
CA LEU A 49 -1.60 6.03 -9.40
C LEU A 49 -0.37 6.85 -9.75
N SER A 50 -0.55 7.97 -10.44
CA SER A 50 0.54 8.85 -10.88
C SER A 50 1.46 9.29 -9.73
N ALA A 51 0.95 9.30 -8.49
CA ALA A 51 1.67 9.67 -7.27
C ALA A 51 2.51 8.51 -6.67
N VAL A 52 2.31 7.26 -7.09
CA VAL A 52 2.91 6.08 -6.47
C VAL A 52 3.69 5.29 -7.51
N LYS A 53 5.00 5.52 -7.59
CA LYS A 53 5.86 4.75 -8.49
C LYS A 53 5.94 3.29 -8.01
N PRO A 54 5.51 2.28 -8.81
CA PRO A 54 5.49 0.89 -8.38
C PRO A 54 6.85 0.35 -7.92
N ALA A 55 7.95 0.88 -8.47
CA ALA A 55 9.31 0.54 -8.08
C ALA A 55 9.62 0.84 -6.60
N THR A 56 8.95 1.83 -6.01
CA THR A 56 9.14 2.20 -4.60
C THR A 56 8.53 1.18 -3.64
N ILE A 57 7.49 0.46 -4.09
CA ILE A 57 6.79 -0.55 -3.27
C ILE A 57 7.35 -1.95 -3.50
N ARG A 58 7.71 -2.29 -4.75
CA ARG A 58 8.10 -3.65 -5.17
C ARG A 58 9.57 -4.02 -4.89
N ALA A 59 10.40 -3.06 -4.45
CA ALA A 59 11.81 -3.27 -4.10
C ALA A 59 12.01 -4.03 -2.78
#